data_AF-A0A9D5IQ26-F1
#
_entry.id   AF-A0A9D5IQ26-F1
#
_cell.length_a   1.000
_cell.length_b   1.000
_cell.length_c   1.000
_cell.angle_alpha   90.00
_cell.angle_beta   90.00
_cell.angle_gamma   90.00
#
_symmetry.space_group_name_H-M   'P 1'
#
loop_
_entity.id
_entity.type
_entity.pdbx_description
1 polymer ?
#
loop_
_entity_poly.entity_id
_entity_poly.type
_entity_poly.pdbx_seq_one_letter_code
_entity_poly.pdbx_strand_id
1 'polypeptide(L)'
;MPDPVAASLRLAPEALTRPFSAEQFSFTTTNDLEPFRGVLGQERAVEALQFGVAMPRPGYNVFVMGEPGTGRFSFVKRYLKAEGKRLQTPADWVYVNNFDEPREPRALELPSGT
;
A
#
# COMPACT_ATOMS: atom_id res chain seq x y z
N MET A 1 -20.72 -16.31 48.25
CA MET A 1 -19.43 -15.64 48.55
C MET A 1 -18.67 -15.55 47.23
N PRO A 2 -18.24 -14.36 46.78
CA PRO A 2 -17.44 -14.27 45.56
C PRO A 2 -16.12 -15.04 45.72
N ASP A 3 -15.65 -15.64 44.64
CA ASP A 3 -14.39 -16.42 44.58
C ASP A 3 -13.21 -15.54 45.05
N PRO A 4 -12.38 -15.99 46.01
CA PRO A 4 -11.26 -15.22 46.55
C PRO A 4 -10.23 -14.81 45.49
N VAL A 5 -10.08 -15.58 44.41
CA VAL A 5 -9.19 -15.20 43.30
C VAL A 5 -9.75 -13.99 42.56
N ALA A 6 -11.06 -13.97 42.29
CA ALA A 6 -11.73 -12.85 41.62
C ALA A 6 -11.72 -11.56 42.44
N ALA A 7 -11.70 -11.66 43.78
CA ALA A 7 -11.57 -10.49 44.65
C ALA A 7 -10.19 -9.82 44.55
N SER A 8 -9.12 -10.61 44.38
CA SER A 8 -7.75 -10.11 44.25
C SER A 8 -7.43 -9.45 42.89
N LEU A 9 -8.27 -9.71 41.88
CA LEU A 9 -8.11 -9.18 40.51
C LEU A 9 -9.01 -7.96 40.23
N ARG A 10 -9.64 -7.38 41.26
CA ARG A 10 -10.51 -6.21 41.09
C ARG A 10 -9.67 -4.99 40.72
N LEU A 11 -10.04 -4.36 39.60
CA LEU A 11 -9.47 -3.10 39.17
C LEU A 11 -10.29 -1.94 39.75
N ALA A 12 -9.59 -0.88 40.18
CA ALA A 12 -10.22 0.40 40.47
C ALA A 12 -10.74 1.05 39.16
N PRO A 13 -11.81 1.85 39.18
CA PRO A 13 -12.37 2.48 37.98
C PRO A 13 -11.34 3.24 37.15
N GLU A 14 -10.36 3.86 37.80
CA GLU A 14 -9.29 4.62 37.16
C GLU A 14 -8.34 3.73 36.34
N ALA A 15 -8.14 2.49 36.80
CA ALA A 15 -7.33 1.48 36.11
C ALA A 15 -8.03 0.84 34.90
N LEU A 16 -9.32 1.14 34.69
CA LEU A 16 -10.07 0.70 33.51
C LEU A 16 -9.85 1.61 32.30
N THR A 17 -9.19 2.75 32.50
CA THR A 17 -8.94 3.74 31.44
C THR A 17 -7.47 4.07 31.36
N ARG A 18 -7.03 4.48 30.16
CA ARG A 18 -5.69 5.03 29.95
C ARG A 18 -5.82 6.54 29.76
N PRO A 19 -5.51 7.35 30.78
CA PRO A 19 -5.60 8.81 30.65
C PRO A 19 -4.56 9.32 29.66
N PHE A 20 -4.93 10.35 28.91
CA PHE A 20 -4.05 11.06 28.01
C PHE A 20 -4.25 12.57 28.23
N SER A 21 -3.16 13.33 28.33
CA SER A 21 -3.24 14.79 28.43
C SER A 21 -3.32 15.40 27.03
N ALA A 22 -4.19 16.38 26.82
CA ALA A 22 -4.24 17.13 25.57
C ALA A 22 -2.95 17.94 25.33
N GLU A 23 -2.24 18.31 26.39
CA GLU A 23 -0.98 19.08 26.34
C GLU A 23 0.16 18.30 25.66
N GLN A 24 0.02 16.98 25.50
CA GLN A 24 1.02 16.15 24.83
C GLN A 24 1.02 16.33 23.30
N PHE A 25 0.00 16.98 22.74
CA PHE A 25 -0.16 17.18 21.31
C PHE A 25 0.20 18.62 20.92
N SER A 26 0.97 18.76 19.84
CA SER A 26 1.37 20.07 19.30
C SER A 26 0.36 20.63 18.27
N PHE A 27 -0.89 20.20 18.31
CA PHE A 27 -1.94 20.59 17.36
C PHE A 27 -3.29 20.75 18.07
N THR A 28 -4.18 21.57 17.53
CA THR A 28 -5.52 21.80 18.12
C THR A 28 -6.57 20.91 17.47
N THR A 29 -6.48 20.73 16.15
CA THR A 29 -7.41 19.90 15.38
C THR A 29 -6.66 18.99 14.42
N THR A 30 -7.26 17.87 14.01
CA THR A 30 -6.65 16.97 13.03
C THR A 30 -6.48 17.59 11.65
N ASN A 31 -7.12 18.74 11.37
CA ASN A 31 -6.91 19.51 10.15
C ASN A 31 -5.55 20.21 10.12
N ASP A 32 -4.91 20.39 11.28
CA ASP A 32 -3.59 21.01 11.41
C ASP A 32 -2.47 20.03 11.06
N LEU A 33 -2.80 18.74 10.87
CA LEU A 33 -1.84 17.67 10.62
C LEU A 33 -1.67 17.42 9.12
N GLU A 34 -0.41 17.27 8.71
CA GLU A 34 -0.10 16.75 7.37
C GLU A 34 -0.60 15.31 7.22
N PRO A 35 -1.37 14.98 6.17
CA PRO A 35 -1.88 13.64 5.98
C PRO A 35 -0.75 12.63 5.87
N PHE A 36 -0.78 11.60 6.71
CA PHE A 36 0.19 10.51 6.60
C PHE A 36 -0.02 9.71 5.31
N ARG A 37 0.96 9.76 4.41
CA ARG A 37 0.95 9.05 3.12
C ARG A 37 1.79 7.78 3.13
N GLY A 38 1.96 7.15 4.29
CA GLY A 38 2.60 5.83 4.41
C GLY A 38 1.61 4.71 4.72
N VAL A 39 2.13 3.59 5.21
CA VAL A 39 1.36 2.55 5.92
C VAL A 39 1.98 2.43 7.32
N LEU A 40 1.14 2.42 8.34
CA LEU A 40 1.58 2.37 9.74
C LEU A 40 1.98 0.94 10.10
N GLY A 41 3.16 0.78 10.70
CA GLY A 41 3.62 -0.49 11.27
C GLY A 41 3.92 -1.60 10.26
N GLN A 42 4.13 -1.28 8.98
CA GLN A 42 4.36 -2.27 7.92
C GLN A 42 5.70 -2.06 7.19
N GLU A 43 6.76 -1.74 7.93
CA GLU A 43 8.10 -1.44 7.39
C GLU A 43 8.60 -2.54 6.46
N ARG A 44 8.54 -3.81 6.90
CA ARG A 44 8.92 -4.97 6.09
C ARG A 44 8.15 -5.06 4.76
N ALA A 45 6.86 -4.73 4.75
CA ALA A 45 6.06 -4.79 3.53
C ALA A 45 6.44 -3.68 2.55
N VAL A 46 6.81 -2.49 3.07
CA VAL A 46 7.32 -1.37 2.27
C VAL A 46 8.63 -1.76 1.60
N GLU A 47 9.59 -2.30 2.36
CA GLU A 47 10.90 -2.72 1.84
C GLU A 47 10.77 -3.82 0.78
N ALA A 48 9.93 -4.83 1.02
CA ALA A 48 9.70 -5.91 0.07
C ALA A 48 9.09 -5.40 -1.25
N LEU A 49 8.15 -4.45 -1.18
CA LEU A 49 7.56 -3.83 -2.36
C LEU A 49 8.60 -3.01 -3.14
N GLN A 50 9.41 -2.20 -2.44
CA GLN A 50 10.47 -1.41 -3.05
C GLN A 50 11.48 -2.28 -3.77
N PHE A 51 11.97 -3.34 -3.11
CA PHE A 51 12.89 -4.30 -3.69
C PHE A 51 12.30 -4.99 -4.92
N GLY A 52 11.06 -5.49 -4.83
CA GLY A 52 10.41 -6.20 -5.93
C GLY A 52 10.19 -5.32 -7.15
N VAL A 53 9.79 -4.06 -6.96
CA VAL A 53 9.58 -3.10 -8.06
C VAL A 53 10.90 -2.64 -8.68
N ALA A 54 11.97 -2.55 -7.88
CA ALA A 54 13.29 -2.17 -8.37
C ALA A 54 14.02 -3.29 -9.14
N MET A 55 13.41 -4.47 -9.33
CA MET A 55 14.02 -5.61 -10.01
C MET A 55 13.47 -5.78 -11.44
N PRO A 56 14.04 -5.13 -12.48
CA PRO A 56 13.55 -5.20 -13.85
C PRO A 56 14.02 -6.49 -14.54
N ARG A 57 13.61 -7.65 -14.04
CA ARG A 57 13.93 -8.95 -14.63
C ARG A 57 12.65 -9.77 -14.85
N PRO A 58 12.50 -10.43 -16.01
CA PRO A 58 11.41 -11.37 -16.22
C PRO A 58 11.35 -12.43 -15.11
N GLY A 59 10.15 -12.79 -14.68
CA GLY A 59 9.91 -13.76 -13.61
C GLY A 59 9.84 -13.19 -12.20
N TYR A 60 10.21 -11.92 -11.99
CA TYR A 60 10.04 -11.24 -10.70
C TYR A 60 8.65 -10.60 -10.63
N ASN A 61 7.78 -11.17 -9.81
CA ASN A 61 6.44 -10.67 -9.54
C ASN A 61 6.26 -10.42 -8.04
N VAL A 62 5.49 -9.39 -7.68
CA VAL A 62 5.18 -9.08 -6.27
C VAL A 62 3.74 -9.49 -5.97
N PHE A 63 3.57 -10.26 -4.89
CA PHE A 63 2.26 -10.64 -4.36
C PHE A 63 2.06 -10.01 -2.97
N VAL A 64 0.88 -9.42 -2.75
CA VAL A 64 0.61 -8.60 -1.56
C VAL A 64 -0.60 -9.17 -0.80
N MET A 65 -0.39 -9.55 0.47
CA MET A 65 -1.37 -10.25 1.32
C MET A 65 -1.61 -9.55 2.65
N GLY A 66 -2.76 -9.85 3.27
CA GLY A 66 -3.11 -9.45 4.65
C GLY A 66 -4.62 -9.41 4.90
N GLU A 67 -5.03 -8.83 6.04
CA GLU A 67 -6.44 -8.68 6.43
C GLU A 67 -7.20 -7.59 5.64
N PRO A 68 -8.46 -7.84 5.22
CA PRO A 68 -9.30 -6.81 4.60
C PRO A 68 -9.31 -5.49 5.40
N GLY A 69 -9.40 -4.35 4.72
CA GLY A 69 -9.49 -3.03 5.38
C GLY A 69 -8.14 -2.39 5.77
N THR A 70 -7.02 -3.08 5.66
CA THR A 70 -5.67 -2.54 5.99
C THR A 70 -5.08 -1.58 4.94
N GLY A 71 -5.83 -1.20 3.91
CA GLY A 71 -5.39 -0.22 2.92
C GLY A 71 -4.29 -0.70 1.94
N ARG A 72 -3.97 -2.01 1.90
CA ARG A 72 -2.90 -2.58 1.04
C ARG A 72 -3.00 -2.14 -0.42
N PHE A 73 -4.18 -2.28 -1.03
CA PHE A 73 -4.38 -1.93 -2.43
C PHE A 73 -4.12 -0.44 -2.69
N SER A 74 -4.68 0.43 -1.84
CA SER A 74 -4.50 1.88 -1.93
C SER A 74 -3.02 2.27 -1.80
N PHE A 75 -2.30 1.65 -0.86
CA PHE A 75 -0.87 1.87 -0.69
C PHE A 75 -0.06 1.44 -1.92
N VAL A 76 -0.21 0.19 -2.37
CA VAL A 76 0.52 -0.36 -3.52
C VAL A 76 0.24 0.48 -4.77
N LYS A 77 -1.02 0.79 -5.04
CA LYS A 77 -1.42 1.62 -6.19
C LYS A 77 -0.81 3.02 -6.12
N ARG A 78 -0.77 3.65 -4.94
CA ARG A 78 -0.14 4.97 -4.76
C ARG A 78 1.37 4.90 -5.01
N TYR A 79 2.03 3.88 -4.46
CA TYR A 79 3.46 3.65 -4.64
C TYR A 79 3.81 3.43 -6.13
N LEU A 80 3.14 2.49 -6.81
CA LEU A 80 3.38 2.19 -8.22
C LEU A 80 3.07 3.38 -9.14
N LYS A 81 2.05 4.18 -8.84
CA LYS A 81 1.78 5.43 -9.59
C LYS A 81 2.89 6.47 -9.43
N ALA A 82 3.48 6.57 -8.24
CA ALA A 82 4.59 7.50 -8.01
C ALA A 82 5.84 7.01 -8.74
N GLU A 83 6.12 5.70 -8.70
CA GLU A 83 7.28 5.11 -9.35
C GLU A 83 7.17 5.14 -10.88
N GLY A 84 5.99 4.82 -11.43
CA GLY A 84 5.78 4.85 -12.88
C GLY A 84 5.99 6.24 -13.51
N LYS A 85 5.78 7.33 -12.77
CA LYS A 85 6.09 8.69 -13.23
C LYS A 85 7.59 8.97 -13.40
N ARG A 86 8.44 8.14 -12.80
CA ARG A 86 9.91 8.26 -12.87
C ARG A 86 10.51 7.41 -13.98
N LEU A 87 9.72 6.51 -14.56
CA LEU A 87 10.13 5.63 -15.64
C LEU A 87 9.83 6.26 -17.00
N GLN A 88 10.50 5.76 -18.05
CA GLN A 88 10.20 6.16 -19.42
C GLN A 88 8.74 5.80 -19.75
N THR A 89 8.05 6.69 -20.47
CA THR A 89 6.72 6.43 -21.01
C THR A 89 6.77 5.16 -21.87
N PRO A 90 5.91 4.16 -21.60
CA PRO A 90 5.86 2.95 -22.41
C PRO A 90 5.52 3.25 -23.87
N ALA A 91 6.01 2.39 -24.77
CA ALA A 91 5.65 2.41 -26.18
C ALA A 91 4.16 2.11 -26.38
N ASP A 92 3.60 2.64 -27.47
CA ASP A 92 2.25 2.29 -27.91
C ASP A 92 2.28 0.96 -28.66
N TRP A 93 1.35 0.08 -28.35
CA TRP A 93 1.23 -1.24 -29.00
C TRP A 93 -0.04 -1.31 -29.82
N VAL A 94 0.11 -1.59 -31.12
CA VAL A 94 -1.02 -1.74 -32.04
C VAL A 94 -1.01 -3.11 -32.70
N TYR A 95 -2.20 -3.68 -32.89
CA TYR A 95 -2.37 -4.87 -33.70
C TYR A 95 -2.78 -4.48 -35.11
N VAL A 96 -2.01 -4.90 -36.10
CA VAL A 96 -2.34 -4.74 -37.52
C VAL A 96 -2.75 -6.08 -38.10
N ASN A 97 -3.70 -6.03 -39.04
CA ASN A 97 -4.09 -7.22 -39.77
C ASN A 97 -2.87 -7.79 -40.51
N ASN A 98 -2.67 -9.09 -40.36
CA ASN A 98 -1.69 -9.82 -41.12
C ASN A 98 -2.37 -10.36 -42.39
N PHE A 99 -2.03 -9.81 -43.55
CA PHE A 99 -2.69 -10.20 -44.81
C PHE A 99 -2.30 -11.60 -45.28
N ASP A 100 -1.14 -12.10 -44.86
CA ASP A 100 -0.67 -13.45 -45.19
C ASP A 100 -1.37 -14.51 -44.33
N GLU A 101 -1.58 -14.21 -43.05
CA GLU A 101 -2.31 -15.09 -42.10
C GLU A 101 -3.29 -14.25 -41.25
N PRO A 102 -4.55 -14.06 -41.71
CA PRO A 102 -5.53 -13.21 -41.03
C PRO A 102 -5.89 -13.63 -39.60
N ARG A 103 -5.56 -14.86 -39.18
CA ARG A 103 -5.78 -15.33 -37.80
C ARG A 103 -4.65 -14.96 -36.85
N GLU A 104 -3.54 -14.46 -37.37
CA GLU A 104 -2.34 -14.10 -36.61
C GLU A 104 -2.00 -12.61 -36.79
N PRO A 105 -2.76 -11.69 -36.15
CA PRO A 105 -2.48 -10.26 -36.24
C PRO A 105 -1.08 -9.94 -35.71
N ARG A 106 -0.40 -8.99 -36.35
CA ARG A 106 0.95 -8.58 -35.96
C ARG A 106 0.92 -7.47 -34.94
N ALA A 107 1.64 -7.63 -33.85
CA ALA A 107 1.88 -6.55 -32.89
C ALA A 107 3.02 -5.65 -33.38
N LEU A 108 2.79 -4.34 -33.43
CA LEU A 108 3.79 -3.33 -33.74
C LEU A 108 4.01 -2.44 -32.51
N GLU A 109 5.27 -2.17 -32.22
CA GLU A 109 5.71 -1.22 -31.20
C GLU A 109 5.91 0.16 -31.85
N LEU A 110 5.24 1.18 -31.33
CA LEU A 110 5.31 2.57 -31.80
C LEU A 110 5.83 3.48 -30.69
N PRO A 111 6.46 4.62 -31.04
CA PRO A 111 6.81 5.63 -30.06
C PRO A 111 5.60 6.09 -29.24
N SER A 112 5.81 6.48 -27.98
CA SER A 112 4.72 6.92 -27.11
C SER A 112 4.03 8.19 -27.63
N GLY A 113 2.70 8.17 -27.73
CA GLY A 113 1.88 9.31 -28.13
C GLY A 113 1.76 9.50 -29.64
N THR A 114 1.85 8.42 -30.41
CA THR A 114 1.68 8.44 -31.87
C THR A 114 0.22 8.57 -32.28
#